data_AF-A0A7W0YQJ9-F1
#
_entry.id   AF-A0A7W0YQJ9-F1
#
_cell.length_a   1.000
_cell.length_b   1.000
_cell.length_c   1.000
_cell.angle_alpha   90.00
_cell.angle_beta   90.00
_cell.angle_gamma   90.00
#
_symmetry.space_group_name_H-M   'P 1'
#
loop_
_entity.id
_entity.type
_entity.pdbx_description
1 polymer ?
#
loop_
_entity_poly.entity_id
_entity_poly.type
_entity_poly.pdbx_seq_one_letter_code
_entity_poly.pdbx_strand_id
1 'polypeptide(L)'
;MATLFTEPSVEAATWLAKHGTRGDVDHARWELRYARRSLGLIAAQRDALNDQTASLVARALSAALARDPYVAAGKLRVSEQQLNTRLRAYSEALANRAGAGSAWHLGRTLLRFAGRVEGAPPESVTQASDILTGYLTDANEVLLQQFGGAVFTEPPSR
;
A
#
# COMPACT_ATOMS: atom_id res chain seq x y z
N MET A 1 9.92 0.21 -8.84
CA MET A 1 10.06 1.40 -7.94
C MET A 1 9.20 2.62 -8.35
N ALA A 2 9.07 2.94 -9.64
CA ALA A 2 8.28 4.11 -10.10
C ALA A 2 6.80 4.07 -9.66
N THR A 3 6.18 2.89 -9.61
CA THR A 3 4.75 2.72 -9.31
C THR A 3 4.34 3.06 -7.87
N LEU A 4 5.26 2.99 -6.90
CA LEU A 4 4.97 3.34 -5.49
C LEU A 4 4.70 4.84 -5.30
N PHE A 5 5.17 5.66 -6.24
CA PHE A 5 5.06 7.12 -6.22
C PHE A 5 4.09 7.65 -7.27
N THR A 6 3.42 6.76 -8.01
CA THR A 6 2.34 7.15 -8.91
C THR A 6 1.21 7.77 -8.10
N GLU A 7 0.71 8.91 -8.58
CA GLU A 7 -0.41 9.60 -7.95
C GLU A 7 -1.67 8.70 -7.97
N PRO A 8 -2.48 8.68 -6.89
CA PRO A 8 -3.78 8.03 -6.91
C PRO A 8 -4.68 8.59 -8.01
N SER A 9 -5.57 7.77 -8.57
CA SER A 9 -6.53 8.26 -9.57
C SER A 9 -7.45 9.31 -8.94
N VAL A 10 -7.86 10.30 -9.75
CA VAL A 10 -8.82 11.34 -9.32
C VAL A 10 -10.13 10.70 -8.84
N GLU A 11 -10.56 9.64 -9.51
CA GLU A 11 -11.74 8.86 -9.12
C GLU A 11 -11.61 8.24 -7.73
N ALA A 12 -10.51 7.53 -7.45
CA ALA A 12 -10.30 6.90 -6.15
C ALA A 12 -10.18 7.95 -5.02
N ALA A 13 -9.50 9.06 -5.28
CA ALA A 13 -9.37 10.16 -4.33
C ALA A 13 -10.73 10.82 -4.03
N THR A 14 -11.51 11.11 -5.07
CA THR A 14 -12.84 11.73 -4.93
C THR A 14 -13.81 10.80 -4.21
N TRP A 15 -13.77 9.52 -4.54
CA TRP A 15 -14.57 8.51 -3.87
C TRP A 15 -14.20 8.41 -2.38
N LEU A 16 -12.91 8.25 -2.06
CA LEU A 16 -12.48 8.15 -0.66
C LEU A 16 -12.78 9.44 0.11
N ALA A 17 -12.71 10.60 -0.55
CA ALA A 17 -13.07 11.86 0.06
C ALA A 17 -14.53 11.88 0.54
N LYS A 18 -15.44 11.47 -0.35
CA LYS A 18 -16.88 11.38 -0.07
C LYS A 18 -17.21 10.35 1.01
N HIS A 19 -16.52 9.22 1.02
CA HIS A 19 -16.90 8.06 1.85
C HIS A 19 -16.06 7.86 3.11
N GLY A 20 -14.92 8.55 3.25
CA GLY A 20 -13.96 8.40 4.33
C GLY A 20 -13.62 9.71 5.05
N THR A 21 -13.21 10.75 4.31
CA THR A 21 -12.56 11.94 4.88
C THR A 21 -13.48 13.16 5.03
N ARG A 22 -14.80 12.97 5.03
CA ARG A 22 -15.80 14.06 5.14
C ARG A 22 -15.67 15.12 4.04
N GLY A 23 -15.25 14.71 2.85
CA GLY A 23 -15.09 15.58 1.67
C GLY A 23 -13.69 16.13 1.46
N ASP A 24 -12.73 15.84 2.35
CA ASP A 24 -11.34 16.29 2.21
C ASP A 24 -10.58 15.44 1.18
N VAL A 25 -10.49 15.95 -0.05
CA VAL A 25 -9.81 15.28 -1.17
C VAL A 25 -8.30 15.20 -0.96
N ASP A 26 -7.70 16.18 -0.30
CA ASP A 26 -6.26 16.20 -0.07
C ASP A 26 -5.86 15.17 0.99
N HIS A 27 -6.65 15.04 2.05
CA HIS A 27 -6.50 13.95 3.01
C HIS A 27 -6.73 12.58 2.34
N ALA A 28 -7.73 12.46 1.47
CA ALA A 28 -7.98 11.21 0.74
C ALA A 28 -6.79 10.81 -0.15
N ARG A 29 -6.21 11.77 -0.90
CA ARG A 29 -4.99 11.54 -1.69
C ARG A 29 -3.82 11.14 -0.81
N TRP A 30 -3.66 11.80 0.33
CA TRP A 30 -2.63 11.48 1.31
C TRP A 30 -2.72 10.02 1.74
N GLU A 31 -3.89 9.56 2.20
CA GLU A 31 -4.07 8.18 2.65
C GLU A 31 -3.86 7.15 1.53
N LEU A 32 -4.31 7.44 0.30
CA LEU A 32 -4.08 6.56 -0.85
C LEU A 32 -2.60 6.45 -1.21
N ARG A 33 -1.82 7.56 -1.12
CA ARG A 33 -0.36 7.51 -1.29
C ARG A 33 0.30 6.63 -0.22
N TYR A 34 -0.09 6.76 1.05
CA TYR A 34 0.42 5.88 2.11
C TYR A 34 0.03 4.42 1.88
N ALA A 35 -1.19 4.16 1.45
CA ALA A 35 -1.66 2.81 1.17
C ALA A 35 -0.85 2.16 0.05
N ARG A 36 -0.70 2.83 -1.09
CA ARG A 36 0.11 2.35 -2.23
C ARG A 36 1.55 2.05 -1.83
N ARG A 37 2.20 2.97 -1.10
CA ARG A 37 3.58 2.78 -0.61
C ARG A 37 3.71 1.61 0.36
N SER A 38 2.79 1.50 1.30
CA SER A 38 2.79 0.43 2.31
C SER A 38 2.57 -0.93 1.67
N LEU A 39 1.56 -1.06 0.82
CA LEU A 39 1.22 -2.31 0.15
C LEU A 39 2.29 -2.78 -0.81
N GLY A 40 2.91 -1.86 -1.55
CA GLY A 40 4.03 -2.22 -2.41
C GLY A 40 5.27 -2.63 -1.64
N LEU A 41 5.47 -2.11 -0.42
CA LEU A 41 6.53 -2.60 0.48
C LEU A 41 6.25 -4.01 0.98
N ILE A 42 5.00 -4.28 1.38
CA ILE A 42 4.57 -5.60 1.83
C ILE A 42 4.71 -6.63 0.70
N ALA A 43 4.31 -6.27 -0.52
CA ALA A 43 4.50 -7.09 -1.71
C ALA A 43 5.99 -7.42 -1.91
N ALA A 44 6.85 -6.39 -1.85
CA ALA A 44 8.29 -6.57 -2.01
C ALA A 44 8.90 -7.44 -0.91
N GLN A 45 8.47 -7.29 0.34
CA GLN A 45 8.93 -8.10 1.47
C GLN A 45 8.47 -9.56 1.38
N ARG A 46 7.30 -9.82 0.79
CA ARG A 46 6.77 -11.17 0.61
C ARG A 46 7.42 -11.92 -0.55
N ASP A 47 7.76 -11.22 -1.63
CA ASP A 47 8.44 -11.78 -2.80
C ASP A 47 9.95 -11.91 -2.57
N ALA A 48 10.52 -11.04 -1.71
CA ALA A 48 11.87 -11.13 -1.22
C ALA A 48 12.12 -12.41 -0.41
N LEU A 49 12.56 -13.47 -1.07
CA LEU A 49 13.11 -14.67 -0.46
C LEU A 49 14.42 -14.43 0.35
N ASN A 50 14.86 -13.18 0.58
CA ASN A 50 16.03 -12.85 1.41
C ASN A 50 15.87 -11.56 2.26
N ASP A 51 16.44 -11.55 3.47
CA ASP A 51 16.43 -10.41 4.41
C ASP A 51 17.13 -9.15 3.84
N GLN A 52 18.02 -9.33 2.87
CA GLN A 52 18.76 -8.25 2.23
C GLN A 52 17.83 -7.34 1.40
N THR A 53 16.82 -7.92 0.74
CA THR A 53 15.88 -7.18 -0.11
C THR A 53 14.95 -6.32 0.75
N ALA A 54 14.47 -6.81 1.89
CA ALA A 54 13.66 -6.01 2.82
C ALA A 54 14.39 -4.73 3.29
N SER A 55 15.68 -4.85 3.62
CA SER A 55 16.52 -3.71 4.01
C SER A 55 16.79 -2.72 2.86
N LEU A 56 16.92 -3.21 1.63
CA LEU A 56 17.09 -2.34 0.44
C LEU A 56 15.80 -1.56 0.12
N VAL A 57 14.64 -2.21 0.18
CA VAL A 57 13.37 -1.55 -0.12
C VAL A 57 13.00 -0.54 0.98
N ALA A 58 13.28 -0.83 2.26
CA ALA A 58 13.09 0.14 3.35
C ALA A 58 13.96 1.40 3.17
N ARG A 59 15.23 1.23 2.77
CA ARG A 59 16.13 2.36 2.46
C ARG A 59 15.66 3.15 1.26
N ALA A 60 15.24 2.48 0.19
CA ALA A 60 14.72 3.14 -1.01
C ALA A 60 13.44 3.94 -0.72
N LEU A 61 12.54 3.43 0.14
CA LEU A 61 11.36 4.16 0.60
C LEU A 61 11.70 5.39 1.43
N SER A 62 12.65 5.27 2.37
CA SER A 62 13.07 6.39 3.20
C SER A 62 13.69 7.49 2.34
N ALA A 63 14.55 7.11 1.38
CA ALA A 63 15.15 8.02 0.42
C ALA A 63 14.10 8.70 -0.49
N ALA A 64 13.05 7.97 -0.87
CA ALA A 64 12.00 8.52 -1.72
C ALA A 64 10.98 9.38 -0.94
N LEU A 65 10.68 9.05 0.32
CA LEU A 65 9.94 9.93 1.24
C LEU A 65 10.67 11.25 1.47
N ALA A 66 11.99 11.21 1.61
CA ALA A 66 12.80 12.42 1.74
C ALA A 66 12.77 13.32 0.50
N ARG A 67 12.41 12.77 -0.67
CA ARG A 67 12.28 13.47 -1.96
C ARG A 67 10.83 13.75 -2.33
N ASP A 68 9.88 13.42 -1.47
CA ASP A 68 8.46 13.58 -1.74
C ASP A 68 8.08 15.07 -1.68
N PRO A 69 7.63 15.68 -2.80
CA PRO A 69 7.26 17.10 -2.83
C PRO A 69 6.07 17.42 -1.93
N TYR A 70 5.28 16.42 -1.52
CA TYR A 70 4.14 16.61 -0.63
C TYR A 70 4.54 16.54 0.86
N VAL A 71 5.79 16.19 1.20
CA VAL A 71 6.29 16.19 2.58
C VAL A 71 6.94 17.54 2.89
N ALA A 72 6.32 18.31 3.79
CA ALA A 72 6.88 19.59 4.22
C ALA A 72 8.26 19.43 4.88
N ALA A 73 9.13 20.42 4.68
CA ALA A 73 10.44 20.49 5.32
C ALA A 73 10.30 20.37 6.85
N GLY A 74 11.07 19.46 7.46
CA GLY A 74 11.02 19.18 8.90
C GLY A 74 9.90 18.23 9.35
N LYS A 75 9.00 17.78 8.45
CA LYS A 75 7.96 16.78 8.77
C LYS A 75 8.33 15.34 8.38
N LEU A 76 9.52 15.12 7.81
CA LEU A 76 9.97 13.80 7.36
C LEU A 76 9.78 12.71 8.43
N ARG A 77 10.25 12.95 9.66
CA ARG A 77 10.12 11.97 10.77
C ARG A 77 8.67 11.62 11.10
N VAL A 78 7.78 12.60 11.01
CA VAL A 78 6.33 12.40 11.23
C VAL A 78 5.76 11.58 10.08
N SER A 79 6.12 11.91 8.84
CA SER A 79 5.70 11.17 7.65
C SER A 79 6.17 9.71 7.67
N GLU A 80 7.39 9.43 8.14
CA GLU A 80 7.91 8.08 8.33
C GLU A 80 7.14 7.31 9.41
N GLN A 81 6.85 7.94 10.55
CA GLN A 81 6.03 7.35 11.59
C GLN A 81 4.62 7.02 11.09
N GLN A 82 4.02 7.91 10.30
CA GLN A 82 2.72 7.68 9.67
C GLN A 82 2.80 6.50 8.68
N LEU A 83 3.84 6.44 7.84
CA LEU A 83 4.04 5.30 6.92
C LEU A 83 4.16 3.99 7.68
N ASN A 84 5.00 3.94 8.71
CA ASN A 84 5.21 2.75 9.53
C ASN A 84 3.91 2.30 10.22
N THR A 85 3.06 3.24 10.62
CA THR A 85 1.73 2.94 11.19
C THR A 85 0.83 2.26 10.15
N ARG A 86 0.80 2.76 8.90
CA ARG A 86 0.02 2.15 7.81
C ARG A 86 0.58 0.78 7.44
N LEU A 87 1.91 0.66 7.34
CA LEU A 87 2.59 -0.59 7.04
C LEU A 87 2.18 -1.71 8.01
N ARG A 88 2.27 -1.46 9.32
CA ARG A 88 1.87 -2.45 10.35
C ARG A 88 0.40 -2.83 10.22
N ALA A 89 -0.49 -1.84 10.12
CA ALA A 89 -1.92 -2.08 10.04
C ALA A 89 -2.33 -2.85 8.78
N TYR A 90 -1.74 -2.56 7.62
CA TYR A 90 -2.03 -3.29 6.39
C TYR A 90 -1.42 -4.70 6.40
N SER A 91 -0.24 -4.91 6.99
CA SER A 91 0.31 -6.26 7.21
C SER A 91 -0.58 -7.11 8.11
N GLU A 92 -1.08 -6.55 9.22
CA GLU A 92 -2.03 -7.21 10.12
C GLU A 92 -3.34 -7.56 9.39
N ALA A 93 -3.88 -6.62 8.61
CA ALA A 93 -5.09 -6.85 7.82
C ALA A 93 -4.92 -7.97 6.78
N LEU A 94 -3.75 -8.04 6.13
CA LEU A 94 -3.42 -9.10 5.18
C LEU A 94 -3.21 -10.47 5.85
N ALA A 95 -2.65 -10.49 7.05
CA ALA A 95 -2.49 -11.71 7.84
C ALA A 95 -3.83 -12.23 8.37
N ASN A 96 -4.81 -11.34 8.57
CA ASN A 96 -6.14 -11.71 9.05
C ASN A 96 -6.98 -12.38 7.96
N ARG A 97 -7.25 -13.67 8.14
CA ARG A 97 -8.12 -14.48 7.26
C ARG A 97 -9.51 -14.76 7.84
N ALA A 98 -9.82 -14.24 9.02
CA ALA A 98 -11.10 -14.50 9.67
C ALA A 98 -12.26 -13.78 8.96
N GLY A 99 -13.44 -14.40 8.94
CA GLY A 99 -14.65 -13.80 8.38
C GLY A 99 -14.56 -13.58 6.87
N ALA A 100 -14.86 -12.35 6.42
CA ALA A 100 -14.95 -11.97 5.00
C ALA A 100 -13.61 -11.89 4.24
N GLY A 101 -12.50 -12.34 4.85
CA GLY A 101 -11.19 -12.44 4.21
C GLY A 101 -10.31 -11.17 4.33
N SER A 102 -9.07 -11.29 3.87
CA SER A 102 -8.03 -10.25 4.02
C SER A 102 -8.34 -8.97 3.24
N ALA A 103 -8.93 -9.08 2.04
CA ALA A 103 -9.34 -7.92 1.24
C ALA A 103 -10.33 -7.03 2.02
N TRP A 104 -11.32 -7.65 2.67
CA TRP A 104 -12.28 -6.93 3.51
C TRP A 104 -11.59 -6.19 4.67
N HIS A 105 -10.64 -6.83 5.35
CA HIS A 105 -9.89 -6.20 6.45
C HIS A 105 -9.00 -5.05 5.95
N LEU A 106 -8.45 -5.15 4.73
CA LEU A 106 -7.74 -4.05 4.07
C LEU A 106 -8.66 -2.86 3.83
N GLY A 107 -9.83 -3.09 3.21
CA GLY A 107 -10.81 -2.03 2.94
C GLY A 107 -11.26 -1.31 4.21
N ARG A 108 -11.53 -2.05 5.29
CA ARG A 108 -11.84 -1.46 6.60
C ARG A 108 -10.69 -0.63 7.16
N THR A 109 -9.46 -1.10 6.99
CA THR A 109 -8.27 -0.41 7.49
C THR A 109 -8.07 0.94 6.77
N LEU A 110 -8.27 0.99 5.45
CA LEU A 110 -8.24 2.25 4.70
C LEU A 110 -9.28 3.24 5.20
N LEU A 111 -10.53 2.80 5.35
CA LEU A 111 -11.62 3.66 5.80
C LEU A 111 -11.37 4.20 7.21
N ARG A 112 -10.78 3.39 8.10
CA ARG A 112 -10.37 3.83 9.43
C ARG A 112 -9.32 4.95 9.37
N PHE A 113 -8.29 4.79 8.53
CA PHE A 113 -7.28 5.84 8.36
C PHE A 113 -7.83 7.10 7.71
N ALA A 114 -8.81 6.96 6.81
CA ALA A 114 -9.53 8.08 6.23
C ALA A 114 -10.44 8.81 7.24
N GLY A 115 -10.53 8.35 8.49
CA GLY A 115 -11.31 9.00 9.55
C GLY A 115 -12.71 8.42 9.77
N ARG A 116 -13.03 7.29 9.15
CA ARG A 116 -14.30 6.57 9.38
C ARG A 116 -14.13 5.57 10.53
N VAL A 117 -14.70 5.93 11.68
CA VAL A 117 -14.38 5.24 12.94
C VAL A 117 -15.13 3.92 13.11
N GLU A 118 -16.31 3.71 12.52
CA GLU A 118 -17.00 2.40 12.53
C GLU A 118 -18.23 2.38 11.60
N GLY A 119 -18.80 1.20 11.34
CA GLY A 119 -20.09 1.05 10.64
C GLY A 119 -20.08 1.45 9.15
N ALA A 120 -18.95 1.30 8.46
CA ALA A 120 -18.94 1.49 7.02
C ALA A 120 -19.87 0.47 6.32
N PRO A 121 -20.74 0.90 5.41
CA PRO A 121 -21.57 0.01 4.63
C PRO A 121 -20.71 -1.03 3.88
N PRO A 122 -21.18 -2.27 3.73
CA PRO A 122 -20.44 -3.31 3.03
C PRO A 122 -19.97 -2.89 1.64
N GLU A 123 -20.78 -2.15 0.88
CA GLU A 123 -20.39 -1.65 -0.43
C GLU A 123 -19.20 -0.68 -0.37
N SER A 124 -19.11 0.12 0.69
CA SER A 124 -17.96 1.03 0.89
C SER A 124 -16.69 0.24 1.25
N VAL A 125 -16.83 -0.84 2.02
CA VAL A 125 -15.70 -1.70 2.36
C VAL A 125 -15.23 -2.46 1.12
N THR A 126 -16.13 -3.01 0.30
CA THR A 126 -15.80 -3.67 -0.96
C THR A 126 -15.04 -2.73 -1.89
N GLN A 127 -15.57 -1.53 -2.15
CA GLN A 127 -14.91 -0.56 -3.02
C GLN A 127 -13.53 -0.14 -2.50
N ALA A 128 -13.38 0.06 -1.19
CA ALA A 128 -12.06 0.31 -0.58
C ALA A 128 -11.10 -0.87 -0.77
N SER A 129 -11.62 -2.11 -0.67
CA SER A 129 -10.86 -3.33 -0.88
C SER A 129 -10.38 -3.47 -2.33
N ASP A 130 -11.22 -3.11 -3.30
CA ASP A 130 -10.89 -3.18 -4.72
C ASP A 130 -9.77 -2.20 -5.08
N ILE A 131 -9.83 -0.97 -4.55
CA ILE A 131 -8.75 0.03 -4.72
C ILE A 131 -7.42 -0.52 -4.21
N LEU A 132 -7.40 -1.08 -3.00
CA LEU A 132 -6.17 -1.60 -2.39
C LEU A 132 -5.67 -2.88 -3.06
N THR A 133 -6.57 -3.74 -3.53
CA THR A 133 -6.22 -4.93 -4.29
C THR A 133 -5.56 -4.55 -5.61
N GLY A 134 -6.07 -3.52 -6.29
CA GLY A 134 -5.42 -2.96 -7.48
C GLY A 134 -3.97 -2.52 -7.20
N TYR A 135 -3.73 -1.82 -6.08
CA TYR A 135 -2.36 -1.42 -5.71
C TYR A 135 -1.43 -2.60 -5.42
N LEU A 136 -1.94 -3.68 -4.83
CA LEU A 136 -1.17 -4.90 -4.61
C LEU A 136 -0.83 -5.60 -5.93
N THR A 137 -1.78 -5.69 -6.86
CA THR A 137 -1.57 -6.25 -8.19
C THR A 137 -0.51 -5.45 -8.95
N ASP A 138 -0.66 -4.12 -9.03
CA ASP A 138 0.32 -3.22 -9.65
C ASP A 138 1.73 -3.42 -9.08
N ALA A 139 1.84 -3.57 -7.75
CA ALA A 139 3.12 -3.76 -7.08
C ALA A 139 3.75 -5.11 -7.41
N ASN A 140 2.97 -6.20 -7.39
CA ASN A 140 3.44 -7.54 -7.72
C ASN A 140 3.91 -7.63 -9.17
N GLU A 141 3.17 -7.05 -10.12
CA GLU A 141 3.55 -7.04 -11.53
C GLU A 141 4.91 -6.36 -11.75
N VAL A 142 5.15 -5.23 -11.08
CA VAL A 142 6.42 -4.51 -11.15
C VAL A 142 7.54 -5.33 -10.52
N LEU A 143 7.30 -5.98 -9.39
CA LEU A 143 8.29 -6.84 -8.75
C LEU A 143 8.65 -8.04 -9.63
N LEU A 144 7.65 -8.69 -10.23
CA LEU A 144 7.85 -9.77 -11.19
C LEU A 144 8.66 -9.30 -12.42
N GLN A 145 8.39 -8.12 -12.95
CA GLN A 145 9.19 -7.57 -14.06
C GLN A 145 10.65 -7.27 -13.64
N GLN A 146 10.86 -6.83 -12.40
CA GLN A 146 12.19 -6.44 -11.91
C GLN A 146 13.03 -7.61 -11.39
N PHE A 147 12.38 -8.65 -10.84
CA PHE A 147 13.04 -9.74 -10.11
C PHE A 147 12.62 -11.14 -10.59
N GLY A 148 11.50 -11.28 -11.28
CA GLY A 148 10.98 -12.54 -11.84
C GLY A 148 11.73 -13.07 -13.06
N GLY A 149 12.93 -12.55 -13.33
CA GLY A 149 13.87 -13.08 -14.32
C GLY A 149 14.60 -14.36 -13.86
N ALA A 150 14.08 -15.10 -12.88
CA ALA A 150 14.53 -16.46 -12.62
C ALA A 150 13.73 -17.41 -13.51
N VAL A 151 14.13 -17.51 -14.78
CA VAL A 151 13.78 -18.68 -15.58
C VAL A 151 14.38 -19.87 -14.83
N PHE A 152 13.52 -20.74 -14.30
CA PHE A 152 13.93 -22.03 -13.79
C PHE A 152 14.41 -22.84 -14.99
N THR A 153 15.70 -22.78 -15.29
CA THR A 153 16.32 -23.69 -16.25
C THR A 153 16.43 -25.03 -15.53
N GLU A 154 15.54 -25.97 -15.89
CA GLU A 154 15.63 -27.35 -15.44
C GLU A 154 17.05 -27.86 -15.73
N PRO A 155 17.77 -28.46 -14.74
CA PRO A 155 19.08 -29.02 -15.02
C PRO A 155 18.92 -30.19 -16.01
N PRO A 156 19.81 -30.32 -17.01
CA PRO A 156 19.68 -31.38 -18.00
C PRO A 156 19.75 -32.75 -17.30
N SER A 157 18.69 -33.54 -17.51
CA SER A 157 18.59 -34.94 -17.10
C SER A 157 19.84 -35.69 -17.58
N ARG A 158 20.60 -36.26 -16.63
CA ARG A 158 21.66 -37.23 -16.94
C ARG A 158 21.10 -38.63 -16.94
#